data_AF-A0A6P2CVJ6-F1
#
_entry.id   AF-A0A6P2CVJ6-F1
#
_cell.length_a   1.000
_cell.length_b   1.000
_cell.length_c   1.000
_cell.angle_alpha   90.00
_cell.angle_beta   90.00
_cell.angle_gamma   90.00
#
_symmetry.space_group_name_H-M   'P 1'
#
loop_
_entity.id
_entity.type
_entity.pdbx_description
1 polymer ?
#
loop_
_entity_poly.entity_id
_entity_poly.type
_entity_poly.pdbx_seq_one_letter_code
_entity_poly.pdbx_strand_id
1 'polypeptide(L)'
;MEHPDWSAFMAAILAAPDDDTVRLVAADFLEENGDPDRAAFIRVQCELARLEAGDAAKSPEADELRKKERAFLGPLSLFRPLWAAETCPELVRMTPPASAGPSLAMPQVEGAYRLTWERGFVSKVRCPAVEWLRHGVAIRARQPVHEVALTDCYRAARDTWYEHLDALRGLRFVELASGGGVTVEWLRSWLPESNVFVSPSTGAGYQSS
;
A
#
# COMPACT_ATOMS: atom_id res chain seq x y z
N MET A 1 9.65 -4.92 16.96
CA MET A 1 10.19 -4.27 18.16
C MET A 1 9.44 -2.95 18.31
N GLU A 2 8.52 -2.83 19.26
CA GLU A 2 7.82 -1.55 19.51
C GLU A 2 8.66 -0.73 20.48
N HIS A 3 9.53 0.13 19.94
CA HIS A 3 10.15 1.16 20.76
C HIS A 3 9.06 2.20 21.08
N PRO A 4 8.86 2.61 22.35
CA PRO A 4 7.79 3.53 22.73
C PRO A 4 7.80 4.83 21.89
N ASP A 5 8.98 5.31 21.50
CA ASP A 5 9.17 6.51 20.69
C ASP A 5 8.83 6.34 19.20
N TRP A 6 8.74 5.11 18.67
CA TRP A 6 8.36 4.86 17.28
C TRP A 6 7.00 5.45 16.93
N SER A 7 6.09 5.46 17.91
CA SER A 7 4.75 6.04 17.77
C SER A 7 4.76 7.53 17.41
N ALA A 8 5.73 8.29 17.93
CA ALA A 8 5.87 9.73 17.65
C ALA A 8 6.37 9.98 16.21
N PHE A 9 7.36 9.21 15.76
CA PHE A 9 7.81 9.27 14.36
C PHE A 9 6.69 8.87 13.41
N MET A 10 5.90 7.86 13.77
CA MET A 10 4.76 7.44 12.96
C MET A 10 3.69 8.53 12.87
N ALA A 11 3.35 9.16 14.00
CA ALA A 11 2.41 10.28 14.01
C ALA A 11 2.88 11.44 13.10
N ALA A 12 4.18 11.77 13.13
CA ALA A 12 4.75 12.81 12.26
C ALA A 12 4.67 12.43 10.77
N ILE A 13 5.02 11.18 10.42
CA ILE A 13 4.92 10.68 9.04
C ILE A 13 3.47 10.67 8.54
N LEU A 14 2.51 10.28 9.39
CA LEU A 14 1.09 10.28 9.03
C LEU A 14 0.54 11.70 8.84
N ALA A 15 1.03 12.67 9.61
CA ALA A 15 0.65 14.06 9.49
C ALA A 15 1.23 14.74 8.24
N ALA A 16 2.45 14.35 7.82
CA ALA A 16 3.15 14.90 6.66
C ALA A 16 3.69 13.78 5.74
N PRO A 17 2.82 13.04 5.03
CA PRO A 17 3.22 11.83 4.31
C PRO A 17 4.17 12.10 3.14
N ASP A 18 4.23 13.30 2.58
CA ASP A 18 5.15 13.64 1.49
C ASP A 18 6.46 14.29 1.98
N ASP A 19 6.60 14.54 3.29
CA ASP A 19 7.81 15.16 3.84
C ASP A 19 8.89 14.10 4.07
N ASP A 20 9.94 14.17 3.26
CA ASP A 20 11.11 13.30 3.40
C ASP A 20 11.85 13.56 4.72
N THR A 21 11.78 14.76 5.30
CA THR A 21 12.54 15.15 6.51
C THR A 21 12.16 14.27 7.69
N VAL A 22 10.86 14.13 7.97
CA VAL A 22 10.36 13.29 9.08
C VAL A 22 10.67 11.80 8.84
N ARG A 23 10.76 11.38 7.58
CA ARG A 23 11.07 10.00 7.19
C ARG A 23 12.56 9.69 7.34
N LEU A 24 13.43 10.64 7.00
CA LEU A 24 14.87 10.51 7.18
C LEU A 24 15.24 10.50 8.67
N VAL A 25 14.62 11.36 9.46
CA VAL A 25 14.76 11.34 10.94
C VAL A 25 14.30 10.00 11.52
N ALA A 26 13.19 9.44 11.04
CA ALA A 26 12.76 8.10 11.44
C ALA A 26 13.73 7.00 10.99
N ALA A 27 14.39 7.16 9.84
CA ALA A 27 15.42 6.23 9.37
C ALA A 27 16.66 6.27 10.27
N ASP A 28 17.13 7.45 10.68
CA ASP A 28 18.23 7.60 11.62
C ASP A 28 17.92 6.87 12.94
N PHE A 29 16.70 7.08 13.46
CA PHE A 29 16.24 6.37 14.64
C PHE A 29 16.23 4.83 14.47
N LEU A 30 15.72 4.31 13.34
CA LEU A 30 15.70 2.86 13.08
C LEU A 30 17.12 2.27 13.02
N GLU A 31 18.06 2.96 12.39
CA GLU A 31 19.46 2.54 12.33
C GLU A 31 20.10 2.46 13.71
N GLU A 32 19.89 3.48 14.54
CA GLU A 32 20.38 3.52 15.93
C GLU A 32 19.73 2.46 16.82
N ASN A 33 18.53 1.99 16.49
CA ASN A 33 17.73 1.05 17.29
C ASN A 33 17.69 -0.37 16.71
N GLY A 34 18.65 -0.72 15.84
CA GLY A 34 18.87 -2.11 15.41
C GLY A 34 18.04 -2.56 14.21
N ASP A 35 17.49 -1.62 13.43
CA ASP A 35 16.85 -1.87 12.13
C ASP A 35 17.50 -1.05 10.99
N PRO A 36 18.81 -1.26 10.72
CA PRO A 36 19.55 -0.51 9.70
C PRO A 36 19.07 -0.82 8.27
N ASP A 37 18.54 -2.02 8.03
CA ASP A 37 18.02 -2.40 6.72
C ASP A 37 16.75 -1.62 6.38
N ARG A 38 15.83 -1.46 7.36
CA ARG A 38 14.64 -0.63 7.16
C ARG A 38 14.99 0.85 7.00
N ALA A 39 15.95 1.34 7.79
CA ALA A 39 16.47 2.71 7.65
C ALA A 39 17.02 2.97 6.24
N ALA A 40 17.89 2.09 5.75
CA ALA A 40 18.48 2.20 4.42
C ALA A 40 17.42 2.11 3.31
N PHE A 41 16.41 1.25 3.46
CA PHE A 41 15.28 1.17 2.53
C PHE A 41 14.49 2.48 2.44
N ILE A 42 14.16 3.10 3.58
CA ILE A 42 13.48 4.41 3.61
C ILE A 42 14.32 5.46 2.86
N ARG A 43 15.62 5.55 3.14
CA ARG A 43 16.52 6.53 2.50
C ARG A 43 16.59 6.34 0.98
N VAL A 44 16.71 5.10 0.51
CA VAL A 44 16.73 4.79 -0.93
C VAL A 44 15.43 5.22 -1.61
N GLN A 45 14.27 4.93 -1.01
CA GLN A 45 13.00 5.32 -1.61
C GLN A 45 12.74 6.83 -1.56
N CYS A 46 13.23 7.55 -0.53
CA CYS A 46 13.18 9.01 -0.50
C CYS A 46 14.04 9.62 -1.63
N GLU A 47 15.25 9.11 -1.83
CA GLU A 47 16.13 9.58 -2.92
C GLU A 47 15.52 9.29 -4.30
N LEU A 48 14.95 8.10 -4.51
CA LEU A 48 14.23 7.78 -5.75
C LEU A 48 13.09 8.76 -6.00
N ALA A 49 12.30 9.08 -4.97
CA ALA A 49 11.19 10.01 -5.10
C ALA A 49 11.66 11.44 -5.41
N ARG A 50 12.81 11.89 -4.88
CA ARG A 50 13.42 13.17 -5.24
C ARG A 50 13.87 13.22 -6.69
N LEU A 51 14.55 12.17 -7.16
CA LEU A 51 14.97 12.08 -8.57
C LEU A 51 13.77 12.05 -9.51
N GLU A 52 12.69 11.37 -9.12
CA GLU A 52 11.43 11.37 -9.89
C GLU A 52 10.78 12.75 -9.95
N ALA A 53 10.74 13.49 -8.84
CA ALA A 53 10.22 14.85 -8.79
C ALA A 53 11.08 15.87 -9.58
N GLY A 54 12.37 15.60 -9.75
CA GLY A 54 13.30 16.41 -10.53
C GLY A 54 13.48 16.00 -11.99
N ASP A 55 12.54 15.22 -12.56
CA ASP A 55 12.59 14.67 -13.93
C ASP A 55 13.84 13.82 -14.24
N ALA A 56 14.55 13.35 -13.21
CA ALA A 56 15.76 12.53 -13.30
C ALA A 56 15.48 11.03 -13.08
N ALA A 57 14.22 10.61 -13.20
CA ALA A 57 13.77 9.23 -12.96
C ALA A 57 14.52 8.18 -13.80
N LYS A 58 15.05 8.55 -14.97
CA LYS A 58 15.78 7.65 -15.91
C LYS A 58 17.31 7.84 -15.86
N SER A 59 17.81 8.50 -14.83
CA SER A 59 19.25 8.70 -14.66
C SER A 59 19.96 7.40 -14.24
N PRO A 60 21.26 7.25 -14.53
CA PRO A 60 22.05 6.12 -14.02
C PRO A 60 22.02 6.02 -12.49
N GLU A 61 21.93 7.15 -11.79
CA GLU A 61 21.79 7.21 -10.34
C GLU A 61 20.48 6.57 -9.87
N ALA A 62 19.35 6.93 -10.50
CA ALA A 62 18.06 6.30 -10.20
C ALA A 62 18.09 4.78 -10.46
N ASP A 63 18.79 4.34 -11.51
CA ASP A 63 18.93 2.92 -11.81
C ASP A 63 19.74 2.16 -10.75
N GLU A 64 20.82 2.75 -10.24
CA GLU A 64 21.59 2.18 -9.12
C GLU A 64 20.76 2.12 -7.83
N LEU A 65 19.97 3.16 -7.54
CA LEU A 65 19.06 3.16 -6.40
C LEU A 65 17.98 2.10 -6.53
N ARG A 66 17.39 1.88 -7.71
CA ARG A 66 16.42 0.79 -7.94
C ARG A 66 17.07 -0.59 -7.79
N LYS A 67 18.35 -0.75 -8.13
CA LYS A 67 19.09 -2.00 -7.85
C LYS A 67 19.21 -2.23 -6.34
N LYS A 68 19.57 -1.20 -5.56
CA LYS A 68 19.62 -1.25 -4.10
C LYS A 68 18.25 -1.56 -3.48
N GLU A 69 17.21 -0.87 -3.94
CA GLU A 69 15.82 -1.12 -3.51
C GLU A 69 15.42 -2.59 -3.69
N ARG A 70 15.67 -3.15 -4.89
CA ARG A 70 15.40 -4.58 -5.14
C ARG A 70 16.23 -5.51 -4.25
N ALA A 71 17.46 -5.13 -3.94
CA ALA A 71 18.33 -5.91 -3.05
C ALA A 71 17.80 -5.95 -1.61
N PHE A 72 17.28 -4.84 -1.07
CA PHE A 72 16.64 -4.82 0.26
C PHE A 72 15.41 -5.72 0.33
N LEU A 73 14.65 -5.81 -0.75
CA LEU A 73 13.55 -6.75 -0.86
C LEU A 73 14.03 -8.21 -0.99
N GLY A 74 15.32 -8.46 -1.23
CA GLY A 74 15.91 -9.80 -1.27
C GLY A 74 15.16 -10.77 -2.20
N PRO A 75 15.06 -12.06 -1.86
CA PRO A 75 14.18 -13.01 -2.55
C PRO A 75 12.70 -12.59 -2.52
N LEU A 76 12.27 -11.77 -1.55
CA LEU A 76 10.89 -11.25 -1.46
C LEU A 76 10.59 -10.22 -2.57
N SER A 77 11.62 -9.66 -3.23
CA SER A 77 11.45 -8.90 -4.47
C SER A 77 10.78 -9.72 -5.58
N LEU A 78 10.93 -11.06 -5.53
CA LEU A 78 10.33 -12.01 -6.46
C LEU A 78 8.85 -12.30 -6.11
N PHE A 79 8.45 -12.09 -4.85
CA PHE A 79 7.08 -12.32 -4.39
C PHE A 79 6.65 -11.27 -3.37
N ARG A 80 6.33 -10.07 -3.90
CA ARG A 80 5.83 -8.90 -3.15
C ARG A 80 4.74 -9.18 -2.10
N PRO A 81 3.82 -10.15 -2.27
CA PRO A 81 2.82 -10.44 -1.24
C PRO A 81 3.39 -10.89 0.12
N LEU A 82 4.58 -11.48 0.19
CA LEU A 82 5.20 -11.87 1.47
C LEU A 82 5.45 -10.65 2.37
N TRP A 83 6.01 -9.59 1.79
CA TRP A 83 6.30 -8.36 2.52
C TRP A 83 5.03 -7.55 2.84
N ALA A 84 4.05 -7.66 1.95
CA ALA A 84 2.72 -7.13 2.16
C ALA A 84 2.00 -7.80 3.35
N ALA A 85 2.13 -9.12 3.49
CA ALA A 85 1.60 -9.89 4.62
C ALA A 85 2.28 -9.53 5.94
N GLU A 86 3.57 -9.23 5.93
CA GLU A 86 4.27 -8.74 7.13
C GLU A 86 3.80 -7.34 7.55
N THR A 87 3.64 -6.43 6.58
CA THR A 87 3.29 -5.02 6.87
C THR A 87 1.80 -4.83 7.17
N CYS A 88 0.95 -5.60 6.50
CA CYS A 88 -0.51 -5.53 6.57
C CYS A 88 -1.13 -6.93 6.67
N PRO A 89 -0.86 -7.71 7.74
CA PRO A 89 -1.30 -9.10 7.87
C PRO A 89 -2.83 -9.28 7.88
N GLU A 90 -3.56 -8.24 8.31
CA GLU A 90 -5.02 -8.23 8.31
C GLU A 90 -5.57 -8.18 6.89
N LEU A 91 -4.84 -7.51 5.99
CA LEU A 91 -5.24 -7.30 4.61
C LEU A 91 -4.63 -8.31 3.65
N VAL A 92 -3.44 -8.84 3.94
CA VAL A 92 -2.76 -9.81 3.07
C VAL A 92 -2.52 -11.07 3.86
N ARG A 93 -3.35 -12.07 3.60
CA ARG A 93 -3.29 -13.37 4.29
C ARG A 93 -2.71 -14.40 3.34
N MET A 94 -1.70 -15.12 3.80
CA MET A 94 -1.07 -16.19 3.03
C MET A 94 -1.60 -17.53 3.49
N THR A 95 -2.24 -18.26 2.59
CA THR A 95 -2.78 -19.59 2.87
C THR A 95 -1.99 -20.67 2.11
N PRO A 96 -1.90 -21.90 2.67
CA PRO A 96 -1.31 -23.02 1.95
C PRO A 96 -2.02 -23.22 0.60
N PRO A 97 -1.32 -23.74 -0.43
CA PRO A 97 -1.96 -24.03 -1.71
C PRO A 97 -3.16 -24.97 -1.52
N ALA A 98 -4.27 -24.70 -2.21
CA ALA A 98 -5.56 -25.39 -2.03
C ALA A 98 -5.55 -26.91 -2.32
N SER A 99 -4.43 -27.48 -2.79
CA SER A 99 -4.24 -28.91 -2.92
C SER A 99 -2.79 -29.28 -2.66
N ALA A 100 -2.55 -30.54 -2.30
CA ALA A 100 -1.23 -31.17 -2.14
C ALA A 100 -0.47 -31.27 -3.49
N GLY A 101 -0.27 -30.13 -4.15
CA GLY A 101 0.58 -29.98 -5.31
C GLY A 101 2.04 -30.23 -4.93
N PRO A 102 2.95 -30.23 -5.92
CA PRO A 102 4.38 -30.40 -5.64
C PRO A 102 4.84 -29.37 -4.60
N SER A 103 5.84 -29.73 -3.80
CA SER A 103 6.38 -28.93 -2.67
C SER A 103 6.90 -27.53 -3.03
N LEU A 104 6.80 -27.12 -4.30
CA LEU A 104 7.16 -25.82 -4.87
C LEU A 104 5.93 -24.94 -5.21
N ALA A 105 4.71 -25.38 -4.89
CA ALA A 105 3.51 -24.60 -5.15
C ALA A 105 3.51 -23.31 -4.32
N MET A 106 3.32 -22.17 -5.00
CA MET A 106 3.28 -20.87 -4.35
C MET A 106 2.08 -20.77 -3.40
N PRO A 107 2.24 -20.14 -2.22
CA PRO A 107 1.13 -19.89 -1.31
C PRO A 107 0.06 -19.04 -1.99
N GLN A 108 -1.20 -19.29 -1.61
CA GLN A 108 -2.32 -18.46 -2.03
C GLN A 108 -2.31 -17.16 -1.22
N VAL A 109 -2.71 -16.07 -1.86
CA VAL A 109 -2.82 -14.75 -1.24
C VAL A 109 -4.28 -14.34 -1.24
N GLU A 110 -4.81 -14.09 -0.06
CA GLU A 110 -6.16 -13.60 0.17
C GLU A 110 -6.14 -12.13 0.61
N GLY A 111 -7.21 -11.40 0.28
CA GLY A 111 -7.39 -9.99 0.62
C GLY A 111 -6.78 -9.04 -0.42
N ALA A 112 -5.87 -8.15 0.00
CA ALA A 112 -5.17 -7.25 -0.91
C ALA A 112 -4.20 -8.01 -1.81
N TYR A 113 -4.35 -7.80 -3.09
CA TYR A 113 -3.55 -8.46 -4.11
C TYR A 113 -2.41 -7.59 -4.62
N ARG A 114 -2.42 -6.27 -4.29
CA ARG A 114 -1.32 -5.36 -4.60
C ARG A 114 -1.22 -4.23 -3.58
N LEU A 115 -0.04 -4.08 -3.00
CA LEU A 115 0.37 -2.92 -2.21
C LEU A 115 1.50 -2.23 -2.95
N THR A 116 1.55 -0.91 -2.87
CA THR A 116 2.63 -0.07 -3.41
C THR A 116 3.33 0.61 -2.24
N TRP A 117 4.67 0.58 -2.25
CA TRP A 117 5.48 1.26 -1.25
C TRP A 117 6.10 2.50 -1.86
N GLU A 118 6.00 3.59 -1.11
CA GLU A 118 6.68 4.85 -1.42
C GLU A 118 7.33 5.36 -0.14
N ARG A 119 8.58 5.82 -0.28
CA ARG A 119 9.37 6.41 0.81
C ARG A 119 9.38 5.57 2.10
N GLY A 120 9.38 4.25 1.96
CA GLY A 120 9.49 3.27 3.04
C GLY A 120 8.20 2.63 3.54
N PHE A 121 7.04 3.03 3.04
CA PHE A 121 5.73 2.67 3.62
C PHE A 121 4.67 2.40 2.58
N VAL A 122 3.63 1.68 2.98
CA VAL A 122 2.48 1.40 2.10
C VAL A 122 1.76 2.73 1.83
N SER A 123 1.71 3.12 0.56
CA SER A 123 1.09 4.38 0.14
C SER A 123 -0.16 4.15 -0.71
N LYS A 124 -0.22 3.03 -1.44
CA LYS A 124 -1.38 2.63 -2.26
C LYS A 124 -1.77 1.19 -2.01
N VAL A 125 -3.08 0.94 -2.01
CA VAL A 125 -3.65 -0.39 -1.74
C VAL A 125 -4.68 -0.76 -2.79
N ARG A 126 -4.57 -1.98 -3.32
CA ARG A 126 -5.56 -2.59 -4.21
C ARG A 126 -6.13 -3.87 -3.60
N CYS A 127 -7.42 -3.86 -3.29
CA CYS A 127 -8.08 -4.96 -2.58
C CYS A 127 -9.60 -4.99 -2.75
N PRO A 128 -10.28 -6.09 -2.39
CA PRO A 128 -11.73 -6.13 -2.29
C PRO A 128 -12.28 -5.06 -1.34
N ALA A 129 -13.39 -4.42 -1.71
CA ALA A 129 -14.00 -3.33 -0.96
C ALA A 129 -14.31 -3.72 0.50
N VAL A 130 -14.82 -4.93 0.71
CA VAL A 130 -15.14 -5.46 2.05
C VAL A 130 -13.90 -5.54 2.95
N GLU A 131 -12.75 -5.90 2.39
CA GLU A 131 -11.50 -6.01 3.16
C GLU A 131 -11.00 -4.62 3.56
N TRP A 132 -11.04 -3.64 2.64
CA TRP A 132 -10.65 -2.26 2.97
C TRP A 132 -11.60 -1.62 3.98
N LEU A 133 -12.90 -1.73 3.80
CA LEU A 133 -13.89 -1.16 4.72
C LEU A 133 -13.68 -1.69 6.14
N ARG A 134 -13.39 -2.99 6.27
CA ARG A 134 -13.13 -3.64 7.56
C ARG A 134 -11.83 -3.20 8.23
N HIS A 135 -10.75 -3.04 7.46
CA HIS A 135 -9.39 -2.92 8.02
C HIS A 135 -8.70 -1.57 7.77
N GLY A 136 -9.23 -0.74 6.88
CA GLY A 136 -8.58 0.46 6.36
C GLY A 136 -8.24 1.49 7.44
N VAL A 137 -9.10 1.65 8.46
CA VAL A 137 -8.83 2.54 9.60
C VAL A 137 -7.57 2.11 10.36
N ALA A 138 -7.46 0.81 10.70
CA ALA A 138 -6.32 0.27 11.44
C ALA A 138 -5.03 0.35 10.62
N ILE A 139 -5.12 0.09 9.31
CA ILE A 139 -3.96 0.19 8.40
C ILE A 139 -3.49 1.64 8.30
N ARG A 140 -4.39 2.60 8.15
CA ARG A 140 -4.07 4.03 8.05
C ARG A 140 -3.54 4.63 9.34
N ALA A 141 -3.78 4.00 10.48
CA ALA A 141 -3.17 4.40 11.75
C ALA A 141 -1.66 4.10 11.83
N ARG A 142 -1.12 3.32 10.89
CA ARG A 142 0.31 2.92 10.88
C ARG A 142 0.96 2.96 9.49
N GLN A 143 0.21 3.28 8.46
CA GLN A 143 0.69 3.42 7.08
C GLN A 143 0.12 4.70 6.45
N PRO A 144 0.94 5.54 5.80
CA PRO A 144 0.53 6.76 5.11
C PRO A 144 -0.16 6.45 3.77
N VAL A 145 -1.17 5.57 3.80
CA VAL A 145 -1.97 5.24 2.62
C VAL A 145 -2.78 6.46 2.21
N HIS A 146 -2.60 6.89 0.97
CA HIS A 146 -3.32 8.02 0.40
C HIS A 146 -4.17 7.62 -0.81
N GLU A 147 -4.01 6.42 -1.34
CA GLU A 147 -4.77 5.90 -2.48
C GLU A 147 -5.27 4.49 -2.21
N VAL A 148 -6.55 4.27 -2.47
CA VAL A 148 -7.14 2.93 -2.49
C VAL A 148 -7.87 2.68 -3.79
N ALA A 149 -7.72 1.46 -4.30
CA ALA A 149 -8.43 0.96 -5.45
C ALA A 149 -9.21 -0.30 -5.08
N LEU A 150 -10.53 -0.12 -4.96
CA LEU A 150 -11.48 -1.09 -4.42
C LEU A 150 -12.02 -1.99 -5.54
N THR A 151 -11.80 -3.29 -5.43
CA THR A 151 -12.44 -4.30 -6.28
C THR A 151 -13.64 -4.94 -5.60
N ASP A 152 -14.37 -5.75 -6.35
CA ASP A 152 -15.55 -6.46 -5.87
C ASP A 152 -16.53 -5.59 -5.07
N CYS A 153 -16.71 -4.32 -5.47
CA CYS A 153 -17.55 -3.34 -4.77
C CYS A 153 -19.00 -3.83 -4.60
N TYR A 154 -19.50 -4.59 -5.57
CA TYR A 154 -20.81 -5.25 -5.54
C TYR A 154 -20.99 -6.26 -4.39
N ARG A 155 -19.91 -6.75 -3.76
CA ARG A 155 -19.99 -7.69 -2.63
C ARG A 155 -20.25 -7.00 -1.29
N ALA A 156 -19.93 -5.71 -1.18
CA ALA A 156 -20.21 -4.95 0.03
C ALA A 156 -21.66 -4.45 0.01
N ALA A 157 -22.43 -4.85 1.03
CA ALA A 157 -23.79 -4.36 1.22
C ALA A 157 -23.77 -2.85 1.51
N ARG A 158 -24.86 -2.15 1.17
CA ARG A 158 -24.94 -0.69 1.32
C ARG A 158 -24.68 -0.23 2.76
N ASP A 159 -25.20 -0.94 3.75
CA ASP A 159 -25.01 -0.59 5.16
C ASP A 159 -23.55 -0.72 5.59
N THR A 160 -22.82 -1.70 5.06
CA THR A 160 -21.36 -1.85 5.29
C THR A 160 -20.59 -0.61 4.83
N TRP A 161 -21.00 0.02 3.72
CA TRP A 161 -20.37 1.25 3.26
C TRP A 161 -20.64 2.43 4.20
N TYR A 162 -21.84 2.53 4.76
CA TYR A 162 -22.16 3.59 5.73
C TYR A 162 -21.42 3.37 7.06
N GLU A 163 -21.44 2.15 7.59
CA GLU A 163 -20.82 1.78 8.87
C GLU A 163 -19.30 2.01 8.85
N HIS A 164 -18.66 1.77 7.71
CA HIS A 164 -17.20 1.78 7.59
C HIS A 164 -16.66 2.91 6.69
N LEU A 165 -17.47 3.95 6.44
CA LEU A 165 -17.09 5.08 5.60
C LEU A 165 -15.79 5.77 6.07
N ASP A 166 -15.53 5.76 7.37
CA ASP A 166 -14.32 6.35 7.95
C ASP A 166 -13.01 5.71 7.47
N ALA A 167 -13.05 4.46 6.98
CA ALA A 167 -11.90 3.81 6.33
C ALA A 167 -11.45 4.54 5.06
N LEU A 168 -12.31 5.37 4.46
CA LEU A 168 -12.04 6.13 3.23
C LEU A 168 -11.70 7.59 3.50
N ARG A 169 -12.01 8.13 4.68
CA ARG A 169 -11.85 9.57 4.97
C ARG A 169 -10.39 10.00 5.01
N GLY A 170 -10.03 11.03 4.25
CA GLY A 170 -8.67 11.55 4.19
C GLY A 170 -7.73 10.77 3.24
N LEU A 171 -8.26 9.83 2.46
CA LEU A 171 -7.57 9.36 1.26
C LEU A 171 -7.63 10.44 0.19
N ARG A 172 -6.55 10.62 -0.56
CA ARG A 172 -6.50 11.53 -1.72
C ARG A 172 -7.26 10.94 -2.91
N PHE A 173 -7.15 9.63 -3.09
CA PHE A 173 -7.74 8.93 -4.24
C PHE A 173 -8.50 7.69 -3.79
N VAL A 174 -9.73 7.56 -4.29
CA VAL A 174 -10.58 6.37 -4.10
C VAL A 174 -11.07 5.90 -5.47
N GLU A 175 -10.45 4.84 -5.99
CA GLU A 175 -10.87 4.19 -7.22
C GLU A 175 -11.88 3.08 -6.92
N LEU A 176 -13.02 3.09 -7.61
CA LEU A 176 -13.92 1.93 -7.71
C LEU A 176 -13.52 1.13 -8.96
N ALA A 177 -12.66 0.13 -8.77
CA ALA A 177 -12.10 -0.69 -9.85
C ALA A 177 -13.10 -1.73 -10.39
N SER A 178 -14.19 -1.98 -9.69
CA SER A 178 -15.36 -2.71 -10.21
C SER A 178 -16.66 -2.00 -9.84
N GLY A 179 -17.67 -2.16 -10.69
CA GLY A 179 -19.00 -1.59 -10.46
C GLY A 179 -19.82 -2.34 -9.41
N GLY A 180 -20.87 -1.68 -8.92
CA GLY A 180 -21.86 -2.23 -7.99
C GLY A 180 -21.60 -1.87 -6.52
N GLY A 181 -22.61 -2.06 -5.67
CA GLY A 181 -22.55 -1.74 -4.23
C GLY A 181 -22.81 -0.27 -3.90
N VAL A 182 -22.12 0.67 -4.58
CA VAL A 182 -22.27 2.12 -4.42
C VAL A 182 -22.01 2.87 -5.74
N THR A 183 -22.45 4.13 -5.85
CA THR A 183 -22.12 5.00 -6.99
C THR A 183 -21.00 5.98 -6.63
N VAL A 184 -20.29 6.47 -7.66
CA VAL A 184 -19.26 7.50 -7.51
C VAL A 184 -19.85 8.78 -6.93
N GLU A 185 -21.02 9.19 -7.41
CA GLU A 185 -21.71 10.40 -6.98
C GLU A 185 -22.08 10.34 -5.49
N TRP A 186 -22.53 9.18 -5.03
CA TRP A 186 -22.81 8.96 -3.61
C TRP A 186 -21.53 9.06 -2.79
N LEU A 187 -20.44 8.38 -3.17
CA LEU A 187 -19.18 8.48 -2.41
C LEU A 187 -18.62 9.92 -2.39
N ARG A 188 -18.69 10.65 -3.50
CA ARG A 188 -18.25 12.05 -3.58
C ARG A 188 -19.00 12.97 -2.63
N SER A 189 -20.29 12.75 -2.39
CA SER A 189 -21.04 13.57 -1.45
C SER A 189 -20.60 13.36 0.01
N TRP A 190 -20.02 12.20 0.32
CA TRP A 190 -19.53 11.83 1.65
C TRP A 190 -18.03 12.08 1.85
N LEU A 191 -17.26 12.15 0.75
CA LEU A 191 -15.81 12.30 0.71
C LEU A 191 -15.41 13.51 -0.17
N PRO A 192 -15.80 14.74 0.21
CA PRO A 192 -15.56 15.93 -0.64
C PRO A 192 -14.08 16.25 -0.86
N GLU A 193 -13.21 15.83 0.08
CA GLU A 193 -11.75 16.03 0.01
C GLU A 193 -11.03 14.97 -0.85
N SER A 194 -11.73 13.92 -1.27
CA SER A 194 -11.15 12.79 -1.99
C SER A 194 -11.51 12.84 -3.47
N ASN A 195 -10.54 12.57 -4.32
CA ASN A 195 -10.82 12.30 -5.73
C ASN A 195 -11.36 10.87 -5.89
N VAL A 196 -12.68 10.75 -6.02
CA VAL A 196 -13.37 9.48 -6.25
C VAL A 196 -13.63 9.28 -7.74
N PHE A 197 -13.25 8.13 -8.29
CA PHE A 197 -13.44 7.82 -9.72
C PHE A 197 -13.60 6.31 -9.96
N VAL A 198 -14.02 5.95 -11.18
CA VAL A 198 -14.08 4.57 -11.68
C VAL A 198 -13.05 4.45 -12.79
N SER A 199 -12.24 3.39 -12.79
CA SER A 199 -11.38 3.12 -13.94
C SER A 199 -12.22 2.71 -15.15
N PRO A 200 -11.88 3.17 -16.37
CA PRO A 200 -12.50 2.65 -17.58
C PRO A 200 -12.31 1.13 -17.56
N SER A 201 -13.41 0.38 -17.65
CA SER A 201 -13.39 -1.08 -17.63
C SER A 201 -12.32 -1.56 -18.59
N THR A 202 -11.25 -2.17 -18.08
CA THR A 202 -10.21 -2.78 -18.91
C THR A 202 -10.84 -3.98 -19.61
N GLY A 203 -11.53 -3.73 -20.71
CA GLY A 203 -11.82 -4.71 -21.73
C GLY A 203 -10.50 -5.07 -22.42
N ALA A 204 -9.69 -5.89 -21.76
CA ALA A 204 -8.52 -6.50 -22.36
C ALA A 204 -8.66 -8.01 -22.16
N GLY A 205 -9.06 -8.66 -23.25
CA GLY A 205 -9.07 -10.11 -23.34
C GLY A 205 -7.71 -10.67 -22.97
N TYR A 206 -7.73 -11.67 -22.11
CA TYR A 206 -6.68 -12.66 -22.01
C TYR A 206 -6.56 -13.33 -23.39
N GLN A 207 -5.67 -12.83 -24.25
CA GLN A 207 -5.08 -13.65 -25.28
C GLN A 207 -3.66 -13.98 -24.84
N SER A 208 -3.51 -15.26 -24.52
CA SER A 208 -2.27 -15.92 -24.21
C SER A 208 -1.22 -15.69 -25.30
N SER A 209 0.00 -15.39 -24.89
CA SER A 209 1.23 -15.75 -25.61
C SER A 209 2.32 -15.99 -24.57
#